data_AF-A0A846HPG0-F1
#
_entry.id   AF-A0A846HPG0-F1
#
_cell.length_a   1.000
_cell.length_b   1.000
_cell.length_c   1.000
_cell.angle_alpha   90.00
_cell.angle_beta   90.00
_cell.angle_gamma   90.00
#
_symmetry.space_group_name_H-M   'P 1'
#
loop_
_entity.id
_entity.type
_entity.pdbx_description
1 polymer ?
#
loop_
_entity_poly.entity_id
_entity_poly.type
_entity_poly.pdbx_seq_one_letter_code
_entity_poly.pdbx_strand_id
1 'polypeptide(L)'
;MRLVLIALATLWAVGALVAFLQTHDRPLEAKLSAGYLVIWPALLVLVYINQPVPLWVSVPLFFGFVPWFLAGPHLWGILKDPGRIKPGELVGIPISYWKWGGLGAVLLGLLFDVLVRP
;
A
#
# COMPACT_ATOMS: atom_id res chain seq x y z
N MET A 1 9.00 24.17 2.01
CA MET A 1 8.64 22.83 2.55
C MET A 1 7.14 22.66 2.79
N ARG A 2 6.47 23.50 3.61
CA ARG A 2 5.03 23.36 3.92
C ARG A 2 4.11 23.30 2.68
N LEU A 3 4.26 24.21 1.72
CA LEU A 3 3.43 24.24 0.51
C LEU A 3 3.63 22.99 -0.38
N VAL A 4 4.84 22.45 -0.43
CA VAL A 4 5.15 21.23 -1.19
C VAL A 4 4.43 20.02 -0.58
N LEU A 5 4.47 19.89 0.75
CA LEU A 5 3.76 18.80 1.44
C LEU A 5 2.25 18.89 1.27
N ILE A 6 1.69 20.11 1.35
CA ILE A 6 0.26 20.34 1.09
C ILE A 6 -0.09 19.95 -0.34
N ALA A 7 0.72 20.37 -1.33
CA ALA A 7 0.48 20.02 -2.72
C ALA A 7 0.52 18.49 -2.94
N LEU A 8 1.50 17.80 -2.37
CA LEU A 8 1.61 16.34 -2.46
C LEU A 8 0.41 15.62 -1.82
N ALA A 9 0.00 16.05 -0.62
CA ALA A 9 -1.16 15.48 0.07
C ALA A 9 -2.46 15.71 -0.72
N THR A 10 -2.65 16.91 -1.27
CA THR A 10 -3.82 17.23 -2.10
C THR A 10 -3.83 16.41 -3.39
N LEU A 11 -2.70 16.34 -4.11
CA LEU A 11 -2.59 15.53 -5.33
C LEU A 11 -2.89 14.06 -5.05
N TRP A 12 -2.41 13.54 -3.93
CA TRP A 12 -2.71 12.19 -3.50
C TRP A 12 -4.20 11.99 -3.19
N ALA A 13 -4.82 12.90 -2.43
CA ALA A 13 -6.25 12.82 -2.11
C ALA A 13 -7.13 12.88 -3.38
N VAL A 14 -6.76 13.72 -4.34
CA VAL A 14 -7.42 13.77 -5.66
C VAL A 14 -7.20 12.44 -6.40
N GLY A 15 -5.97 11.92 -6.44
CA GLY A 15 -5.67 10.62 -7.06
C GLY A 15 -6.47 9.46 -6.46
N ALA A 16 -6.63 9.45 -5.13
CA ALA A 16 -7.46 8.49 -4.40
C ALA A 16 -8.94 8.56 -4.80
N LEU A 17 -9.51 9.77 -4.87
CA LEU A 17 -10.89 9.98 -5.30
C LEU A 17 -11.10 9.55 -6.75
N VAL A 18 -10.18 9.91 -7.64
CA VAL A 18 -10.22 9.50 -9.05
C VAL A 18 -10.14 7.98 -9.18
N ALA A 19 -9.22 7.33 -8.46
CA ALA A 19 -9.08 5.88 -8.45
C ALA A 19 -10.35 5.18 -7.94
N PHE A 20 -10.98 5.71 -6.90
CA PHE A 20 -12.24 5.20 -6.37
C PHE A 20 -13.38 5.31 -7.39
N LEU A 21 -13.57 6.49 -7.98
CA LEU A 21 -14.62 6.73 -8.99
C LEU A 21 -14.42 5.84 -10.23
N GLN A 22 -13.19 5.68 -10.69
CA GLN A 22 -12.88 4.87 -11.87
C GLN A 22 -13.00 3.35 -11.64
N THR A 23 -13.02 2.91 -10.38
CA THR A 23 -13.12 1.48 -10.03
C THR A 23 -14.49 1.06 -9.48
N HIS A 24 -15.47 1.98 -9.42
CA HIS A 24 -16.80 1.71 -8.87
C HIS A 24 -17.48 0.48 -9.51
N ASP A 25 -17.53 0.43 -10.85
CA ASP A 25 -18.16 -0.65 -11.62
C ASP A 25 -17.15 -1.71 -12.08
N ARG A 26 -15.95 -1.74 -11.49
CA ARG A 26 -14.88 -2.68 -11.83
C ARG A 26 -14.85 -3.86 -10.85
N PRO A 27 -14.25 -5.00 -11.25
CA PRO A 27 -14.11 -6.16 -10.38
C PRO A 27 -13.23 -5.88 -9.16
N LEU A 28 -13.28 -6.79 -8.18
CA LEU A 28 -12.71 -6.63 -6.84
C LEU A 28 -11.20 -6.29 -6.88
N GLU A 29 -10.43 -6.87 -7.78
CA GLU A 29 -8.99 -6.70 -7.89
C GLU A 29 -8.61 -5.25 -8.22
N ALA A 30 -9.41 -4.59 -9.06
CA ALA A 30 -9.24 -3.17 -9.38
C ALA A 30 -9.56 -2.30 -8.15
N LYS A 31 -10.64 -2.63 -7.43
CA LYS A 31 -11.04 -1.94 -6.18
C LYS A 31 -9.99 -2.10 -5.08
N LEU A 32 -9.39 -3.29 -4.97
CA LEU A 32 -8.32 -3.54 -4.02
C LEU A 32 -7.05 -2.75 -4.35
N SER A 33 -6.70 -2.62 -5.63
CA SER A 33 -5.55 -1.81 -6.06
C SER A 33 -5.77 -0.32 -5.81
N ALA A 34 -6.97 0.19 -6.09
CA ALA A 34 -7.36 1.55 -5.73
C ALA A 34 -7.40 1.74 -4.21
N GLY A 35 -7.96 0.80 -3.47
CA GLY A 35 -8.00 0.82 -2.00
C GLY A 35 -6.60 0.85 -1.40
N TYR A 36 -5.65 0.08 -1.96
CA TYR A 36 -4.27 0.05 -1.48
C TYR A 36 -3.56 1.40 -1.64
N LEU A 37 -3.82 2.14 -2.74
CA LEU A 37 -3.32 3.52 -2.92
C LEU A 37 -3.75 4.46 -1.79
N VAL A 38 -4.94 4.23 -1.22
CA VAL A 38 -5.54 5.05 -0.15
C VAL A 38 -5.12 4.57 1.24
N ILE A 39 -5.22 3.27 1.48
CA ILE A 39 -5.03 2.66 2.80
C ILE A 39 -3.58 2.79 3.27
N TRP A 40 -2.60 2.58 2.39
CA TRP A 40 -1.19 2.56 2.82
C TRP A 40 -0.71 3.92 3.39
N PRO A 41 -1.00 5.08 2.76
CA PRO A 41 -0.67 6.39 3.36
C PRO A 41 -1.49 6.70 4.62
N ALA A 42 -2.76 6.25 4.69
CA ALA A 42 -3.54 6.38 5.92
C ALA A 42 -2.89 5.59 7.08
N LEU A 43 -2.41 4.36 6.80
CA LEU A 43 -1.66 3.56 7.77
C LEU A 43 -0.35 4.25 8.19
N LEU A 44 0.37 4.91 7.27
CA LEU A 44 1.54 5.71 7.62
C LEU A 44 1.20 6.83 8.61
N VAL A 45 0.13 7.57 8.36
CA VAL A 45 -0.32 8.65 9.27
C VAL A 45 -0.66 8.08 10.64
N LEU A 46 -1.39 6.95 10.68
CA LEU A 46 -1.69 6.26 11.93
C LEU A 46 -0.42 5.82 12.68
N VAL A 47 0.57 5.26 11.99
CA VAL A 47 1.85 4.87 12.60
C VAL A 47 2.63 6.08 13.11
N TYR A 48 2.62 7.19 12.36
CA TYR A 48 3.29 8.42 12.76
C TYR A 48 2.71 9.02 14.05
N ILE A 49 1.39 9.05 14.21
CA ILE A 49 0.75 9.61 15.42
C ILE A 49 0.83 8.67 16.64
N ASN A 50 1.12 7.38 16.42
CA ASN A 50 1.20 6.36 17.49
C ASN A 50 2.64 5.96 17.83
N GLN A 51 3.64 6.82 17.56
CA GLN A 51 5.03 6.53 17.93
C GLN A 51 5.23 6.51 19.45
N PRO A 52 6.08 5.61 19.99
CA PRO A 52 6.91 4.63 19.27
C PRO A 52 6.14 3.37 18.88
N VAL A 53 6.34 2.91 17.65
CA VAL A 53 5.70 1.71 17.10
C VAL A 53 6.68 0.52 17.13
N PRO A 54 6.26 -0.71 17.48
CA PRO A 54 7.11 -1.90 17.42
C PRO A 54 7.71 -2.15 16.03
N LEU A 55 8.90 -2.77 15.95
CA LEU A 55 9.54 -3.06 14.67
C LEU A 55 8.78 -4.14 13.90
N TRP A 56 8.15 -5.09 14.58
CA TRP A 56 7.25 -6.06 13.94
C TRP A 56 6.04 -5.45 13.23
N VAL A 57 5.68 -4.19 13.53
CA VAL A 57 4.68 -3.41 12.78
C VAL A 57 5.35 -2.52 11.73
N SER A 58 6.43 -1.83 12.11
CA SER A 58 7.08 -0.82 11.26
C SER A 58 7.77 -1.42 10.03
N VAL A 59 8.38 -2.61 10.18
CA VAL A 59 9.10 -3.31 9.11
C VAL A 59 8.15 -3.76 7.99
N PRO A 60 7.04 -4.49 8.25
CA PRO A 60 6.05 -4.79 7.21
C PRO A 60 5.50 -3.55 6.51
N LEU A 61 5.25 -2.47 7.26
CA LEU A 61 4.72 -1.23 6.70
C LEU A 61 5.70 -0.62 5.68
N PHE A 62 6.99 -0.62 5.99
CA PHE A 62 8.05 -0.15 5.09
C PHE A 62 8.11 -0.98 3.81
N PHE A 63 8.04 -2.32 3.91
CA PHE A 63 8.00 -3.17 2.72
C PHE A 63 6.74 -2.96 1.86
N GLY A 64 5.62 -2.57 2.48
CA GLY A 64 4.40 -2.20 1.77
C GLY A 64 4.54 -0.96 0.86
N PHE A 65 5.58 -0.14 1.03
CA PHE A 65 5.82 1.04 0.21
C PHE A 65 6.04 0.70 -1.27
N VAL A 66 6.83 -0.36 -1.56
CA VAL A 66 7.19 -0.71 -2.93
C VAL A 66 5.94 -1.11 -3.74
N PRO A 67 5.09 -2.04 -3.26
CA PRO A 67 3.80 -2.28 -3.90
C PRO A 67 2.92 -1.03 -4.00
N TRP A 68 2.98 -0.12 -3.03
CA TRP A 68 2.12 1.08 -3.04
C TRP A 68 2.53 2.02 -4.18
N PHE A 69 3.84 2.21 -4.34
CA PHE A 69 4.40 2.95 -5.45
C PHE A 69 4.01 2.35 -6.80
N LEU A 70 3.95 1.03 -6.90
CA LEU A 70 3.56 0.30 -8.12
C LEU A 70 2.04 0.22 -8.34
N ALA A 71 1.23 0.54 -7.33
CA ALA A 71 -0.24 0.47 -7.41
C ALA A 71 -0.83 1.42 -8.45
N GLY A 72 -0.28 2.63 -8.57
CA GLY A 72 -0.71 3.61 -9.58
C GLY A 72 -0.54 3.11 -11.02
N PRO A 73 0.70 2.76 -11.44
CA PRO A 73 0.96 2.19 -12.76
C PRO A 73 0.15 0.92 -13.05
N HIS A 74 0.00 0.04 -12.06
CA HIS A 74 -0.82 -1.17 -12.20
C HIS A 74 -2.29 -0.84 -12.45
N LEU A 75 -2.87 0.04 -11.64
CA LEU A 75 -4.26 0.47 -11.79
C LEU A 75 -4.49 1.15 -13.14
N TRP A 76 -3.57 2.02 -13.57
CA TRP A 76 -3.61 2.64 -14.89
C TRP A 76 -3.62 1.61 -16.03
N GLY A 77 -2.82 0.55 -15.89
CA GLY A 77 -2.81 -0.58 -16.83
C GLY A 77 -4.16 -1.27 -16.93
N ILE A 78 -4.80 -1.57 -15.79
CA ILE A 78 -6.13 -2.20 -15.74
C ILE A 78 -7.21 -1.28 -16.32
N LEU A 79 -7.13 0.02 -16.06
CA LEU A 79 -8.11 0.99 -16.55
C LEU A 79 -8.11 1.10 -18.08
N LYS A 80 -6.92 1.02 -18.70
CA LYS A 80 -6.75 1.01 -20.16
C LYS A 80 -7.15 -0.32 -20.79
N ASP A 81 -6.78 -1.42 -20.16
CA ASP A 81 -6.98 -2.76 -20.67
C ASP A 81 -7.49 -3.67 -19.54
N PRO A 82 -8.83 -3.85 -19.43
CA PRO A 82 -9.44 -4.66 -18.39
C PRO A 82 -9.03 -6.13 -18.45
N GLY A 83 -8.54 -6.62 -19.60
CA GLY A 83 -8.02 -7.99 -19.76
C GLY A 83 -6.75 -8.26 -18.94
N ARG A 84 -6.12 -7.23 -18.38
CA ARG A 84 -4.95 -7.35 -17.49
C ARG A 84 -5.30 -7.74 -16.07
N ILE A 85 -6.58 -7.75 -15.70
CA ILE A 85 -7.02 -8.19 -14.39
C ILE A 85 -6.79 -9.70 -14.27
N LYS A 86 -6.04 -10.10 -13.25
CA LYS A 86 -5.76 -11.50 -12.95
C LYS A 86 -6.36 -11.87 -11.59
N PRO A 87 -7.23 -12.89 -11.54
CA PRO A 87 -7.75 -13.40 -10.27
C PRO A 87 -6.60 -13.85 -9.35
N GLY A 88 -6.72 -13.53 -8.06
CA GLY A 88 -5.71 -13.94 -7.06
C GLY A 88 -4.46 -13.06 -7.03
N GLU A 89 -4.46 -11.92 -7.72
CA GLU A 89 -3.43 -10.88 -7.61
C GLU A 89 -3.97 -9.64 -6.88
N LEU A 90 -3.11 -9.01 -6.09
CA LEU A 90 -3.34 -7.71 -5.47
C LEU A 90 -2.22 -6.78 -5.94
N VAL A 91 -2.57 -5.69 -6.62
CA VAL A 91 -1.59 -4.74 -7.19
C VAL A 91 -0.61 -5.43 -8.17
N GLY A 92 -1.10 -6.42 -8.91
CA GLY A 92 -0.28 -7.21 -9.85
C GLY A 92 0.72 -8.14 -9.18
N ILE A 93 0.61 -8.34 -7.86
CA ILE A 93 1.44 -9.25 -7.08
C ILE A 93 0.54 -10.41 -6.61
N PRO A 94 0.91 -11.68 -6.83
CA PRO A 94 0.10 -12.80 -6.40
C PRO A 94 -0.08 -12.81 -4.88
N ILE A 95 -1.28 -13.17 -4.41
CA ILE A 95 -1.63 -13.18 -2.98
C ILE A 95 -0.67 -14.07 -2.15
N SER A 96 -0.10 -15.12 -2.75
CA SER A 96 0.91 -15.95 -2.09
C SER A 96 2.15 -15.15 -1.66
N TYR A 97 2.61 -14.22 -2.50
CA TYR A 97 3.75 -13.34 -2.17
C TYR A 97 3.38 -12.36 -1.06
N TRP A 98 2.16 -11.85 -1.04
CA TRP A 98 1.68 -11.01 0.06
C TRP A 98 1.68 -11.76 1.40
N LYS A 99 1.23 -13.02 1.41
CA LYS A 99 1.22 -13.85 2.62
C LYS A 99 2.63 -14.14 3.13
N TRP A 100 3.50 -14.68 2.27
CA TRP A 100 4.86 -15.07 2.67
C TRP A 100 5.77 -13.87 2.92
N GLY A 101 5.66 -12.81 2.10
CA GLY A 101 6.39 -11.56 2.29
C GLY A 101 5.95 -10.82 3.55
N GLY A 102 4.64 -10.78 3.83
CA GLY A 102 4.10 -10.20 5.06
C GLY A 102 4.57 -10.96 6.31
N LEU A 103 4.48 -12.29 6.29
CA LEU A 103 4.98 -13.12 7.39
C LEU A 103 6.48 -12.92 7.60
N GLY A 104 7.27 -12.96 6.53
CA GLY A 104 8.71 -12.74 6.58
C GLY A 104 9.07 -11.37 7.16
N ALA A 105 8.34 -10.31 6.77
CA ALA A 105 8.56 -8.97 7.30
C ALA A 105 8.20 -8.84 8.78
N VAL A 106 7.13 -9.50 9.24
CA VAL A 106 6.76 -9.53 10.67
C VAL A 106 7.83 -10.27 11.47
N LEU A 107 8.25 -11.45 11.02
CA LEU A 107 9.31 -12.23 11.66
C LEU A 107 10.63 -11.46 11.73
N LEU A 108 10.99 -10.77 10.65
CA LEU A 108 12.18 -9.91 10.62
C LEU A 108 12.07 -8.75 11.61
N GLY A 109 10.90 -8.11 11.71
CA GLY A 109 10.66 -7.05 12.69
C GLY A 109 10.69 -7.58 14.13
N LEU A 110 10.16 -8.78 14.40
CA LEU A 110 10.28 -9.44 15.71
C LEU A 110 11.75 -9.73 16.05
N LEU A 111 12.52 -10.25 15.08
CA LEU A 111 13.95 -10.50 15.26
C LEU A 111 14.69 -9.21 15.60
N PHE A 112 14.40 -8.11 14.90
CA PHE A 112 15.01 -6.82 15.23
C PHE A 112 14.56 -6.26 16.57
N ASP A 113 13.29 -6.43 16.96
CA ASP A 113 12.83 -6.01 18.29
C ASP A 113 13.60 -6.75 19.40
N VAL A 114 13.96 -8.03 19.20
CA VAL A 114 14.78 -8.81 20.15
C VAL A 114 16.26 -8.43 20.11
N LEU A 115 16.82 -8.17 18.93
CA LEU A 115 18.27 -7.96 18.75
C LEU A 115 18.71 -6.52 19.00
N VAL A 116 17.84 -5.52 18.76
CA VAL A 116 18.20 -4.10 18.72
C VAL A 116 17.65 -3.33 19.91
N ARG A 117 16.58 -3.81 20.56
CA ARG A 117 16.12 -3.20 21.82
C ARG A 117 16.93 -3.78 23.00
N PRO A 118 17.63 -2.95 23.79
CA PRO A 118 18.32 -3.39 25.00
C PRO A 118 17.35 -3.84 26.10
#